data_AF-A0A6I7NFY3-F1
#
_entry.id   AF-A0A6I7NFY3-F1
#
_cell.length_a   1.000
_cell.length_b   1.000
_cell.length_c   1.000
_cell.angle_alpha   90.00
_cell.angle_beta   90.00
_cell.angle_gamma   90.00
#
_symmetry.space_group_name_H-M   'P 1'
#
loop_
_entity.id
_entity.type
_entity.pdbx_description
1 polymer ?
#
loop_
_entity_poly.entity_id
_entity_poly.type
_entity_poly.pdbx_seq_one_letter_code
_entity_poly.pdbx_strand_id
1 'polypeptide(L)'
;MTILNRYPRHNDYEIIGLIQEGDADAVTLLAKKYGRMIAKKIHKFNLAYVFDDMYQEGLMVLYKSAITFNPTFNKTFTRYFEMNYERYLITTVTHFRMRSEVEFLHKQDIHQSVHSVRESSVYFPLHLKELKNVLTDTEYRVYILREVKNVTVDAIATELAIPIKSVYNALHRAKAKIRRYFQA
;
A
#
# COMPACT_ATOMS: atom_id res chain seq x y z
N MET A 1 1.03 -35.53 1.82
CA MET A 1 2.18 -35.77 0.93
C MET A 1 2.83 -34.41 0.66
N THR A 2 3.94 -34.09 1.32
CA THR A 2 4.57 -32.77 1.26
C THR A 2 5.06 -32.51 -0.16
N ILE A 3 4.92 -31.28 -0.69
CA ILE A 3 5.29 -30.87 -2.07
C ILE A 3 6.72 -31.35 -2.47
N LEU A 4 7.62 -31.49 -1.49
CA LEU A 4 8.98 -32.02 -1.65
C LEU A 4 9.05 -33.48 -2.16
N ASN A 5 8.05 -34.32 -1.90
CA ASN A 5 8.05 -35.74 -2.32
C ASN A 5 7.63 -35.94 -3.78
N ARG A 6 7.11 -34.92 -4.47
CA ARG A 6 6.65 -35.03 -5.86
C ARG A 6 7.77 -34.82 -6.88
N TYR A 7 8.92 -34.27 -6.48
CA TYR A 7 9.99 -33.85 -7.41
C TYR A 7 11.39 -34.22 -6.85
N PRO A 8 11.92 -35.43 -7.11
CA PRO A 8 13.07 -35.98 -6.37
C PRO A 8 14.46 -35.41 -6.69
N ARG A 9 14.63 -34.61 -7.76
CA ARG A 9 15.91 -33.97 -8.13
C ARG A 9 15.65 -32.64 -8.83
N HIS A 10 15.63 -31.55 -8.05
CA HIS A 10 15.23 -30.22 -8.52
C HIS A 10 16.24 -29.54 -9.46
N ASN A 11 16.26 -29.95 -10.73
CA ASN A 11 16.87 -29.15 -11.78
C ASN A 11 16.02 -27.89 -12.03
N ASP A 12 16.64 -26.72 -12.13
CA ASP A 12 15.89 -25.47 -12.39
C ASP A 12 15.12 -25.55 -13.70
N TYR A 13 15.68 -26.23 -14.72
CA TYR A 13 15.02 -26.37 -16.02
C TYR A 13 13.69 -27.14 -15.95
N GLU A 14 13.61 -28.19 -15.13
CA GLU A 14 12.36 -28.97 -14.96
C GLU A 14 11.30 -28.14 -14.24
N ILE A 15 11.69 -27.44 -13.17
CA ILE A 15 10.77 -26.57 -12.41
C ILE A 15 10.23 -25.46 -13.32
N ILE A 16 11.08 -24.86 -14.16
CA ILE A 16 10.68 -23.82 -15.10
C ILE A 16 9.70 -24.35 -16.14
N GLY A 17 9.94 -25.55 -16.70
CA GLY A 17 9.01 -26.18 -17.64
C GLY A 17 7.60 -26.34 -17.04
N LEU A 18 7.52 -26.85 -15.81
CA LEU A 18 6.24 -26.98 -15.09
C LEU A 18 5.56 -25.63 -14.82
N ILE A 19 6.33 -24.58 -14.51
CA ILE A 19 5.80 -23.23 -14.33
C ILE A 19 5.22 -22.70 -15.65
N GLN A 20 5.89 -22.94 -16.77
CA GLN A 20 5.44 -22.53 -18.11
C GLN A 20 4.16 -23.28 -18.53
N GLU A 21 3.97 -24.50 -18.04
CA GLU A 21 2.74 -25.30 -18.21
C GLU A 21 1.61 -24.89 -17.24
N GLY A 22 1.89 -24.04 -16.25
CA GLY A 22 0.90 -23.48 -15.32
C GLY A 22 0.83 -24.15 -13.95
N ASP A 23 1.81 -24.96 -13.55
CA ASP A 23 1.85 -25.60 -12.22
C ASP A 23 2.17 -24.58 -11.10
N ALA A 24 1.18 -24.32 -10.24
CA ALA A 24 1.32 -23.42 -9.09
C ALA A 24 2.23 -23.97 -7.97
N ASP A 25 2.33 -25.30 -7.81
CA ASP A 25 3.21 -25.93 -6.81
C ASP A 25 4.68 -25.73 -7.22
N ALA A 26 4.97 -25.75 -8.52
CA ALA A 26 6.29 -25.50 -9.07
C ALA A 26 6.78 -24.05 -8.81
N VAL A 27 5.87 -23.06 -8.89
CA VAL A 27 6.19 -21.67 -8.53
C VAL A 27 6.61 -21.57 -7.07
N THR A 28 5.86 -22.22 -6.18
CA THR A 28 6.15 -22.22 -4.73
C THR A 28 7.50 -22.87 -4.43
N LEU A 29 7.83 -23.94 -5.15
CA LEU A 29 9.12 -24.62 -5.03
C LEU A 29 10.29 -23.72 -5.47
N LEU A 30 10.16 -23.04 -6.61
CA LEU A 30 11.18 -22.12 -7.12
C LEU A 30 11.38 -20.94 -6.16
N ALA A 31 10.29 -20.37 -5.65
CA ALA A 31 10.31 -19.28 -4.67
C ALA A 31 11.11 -19.66 -3.42
N LYS A 32 10.86 -20.85 -2.85
CA LYS A 32 11.62 -21.37 -1.70
C LYS A 32 13.11 -21.53 -2.02
N LYS A 33 13.45 -22.02 -3.21
CA LYS A 33 14.85 -22.24 -3.64
C LYS A 33 15.61 -20.92 -3.77
N TYR A 34 15.00 -19.90 -4.37
CA TYR A 34 15.63 -18.62 -4.67
C TYR A 34 15.49 -17.55 -3.57
N GLY A 35 14.63 -17.77 -2.58
CA GLY A 35 14.35 -16.80 -1.50
C GLY A 35 15.59 -16.30 -0.77
N ARG A 36 16.58 -17.16 -0.49
CA ARG A 36 17.85 -16.74 0.15
C ARG A 36 18.66 -15.80 -0.75
N MET A 37 18.67 -16.05 -2.05
CA MET A 37 19.38 -15.19 -3.02
C MET A 37 18.72 -13.81 -3.11
N ILE A 38 17.38 -13.79 -3.13
CA ILE A 38 16.58 -12.56 -3.12
C ILE A 38 16.92 -11.75 -1.87
N ALA A 39 16.78 -12.35 -0.68
CA ALA A 39 17.10 -11.69 0.58
C ALA A 39 18.54 -11.13 0.60
N LYS A 40 19.53 -11.93 0.16
CA LYS A 40 20.94 -11.50 0.09
C LYS A 40 21.12 -10.26 -0.80
N LYS A 41 20.43 -10.18 -1.93
CA LYS A 41 20.51 -9.01 -2.83
C LYS A 41 19.83 -7.79 -2.21
N ILE A 42 18.68 -7.94 -1.56
CA ILE A 42 18.01 -6.84 -0.84
C ILE A 42 18.96 -6.19 0.18
N HIS A 43 19.64 -7.01 0.98
CA HIS A 43 20.64 -6.53 1.92
C HIS A 43 21.85 -5.88 1.23
N LYS A 44 22.34 -6.45 0.12
CA LYS A 44 23.44 -5.88 -0.67
C LYS A 44 23.12 -4.46 -1.19
N PHE A 45 21.86 -4.19 -1.51
CA PHE A 45 21.39 -2.88 -1.97
C PHE A 45 20.93 -1.96 -0.84
N ASN A 46 21.12 -2.34 0.43
CA ASN A 46 20.70 -1.59 1.62
C ASN A 46 19.18 -1.30 1.70
N LEU A 47 18.35 -2.18 1.13
CA LEU A 47 16.89 -2.03 1.07
C LEU A 47 16.15 -2.79 2.19
N ALA A 48 16.85 -3.19 3.25
CA ALA A 48 16.27 -3.99 4.34
C ALA A 48 15.17 -3.26 5.13
N TYR A 49 15.09 -1.93 5.06
CA TYR A 49 14.04 -1.15 5.71
C TYR A 49 12.66 -1.30 5.05
N VAL A 50 12.61 -1.81 3.81
CA VAL A 50 11.39 -2.17 3.06
C VAL A 50 11.46 -3.63 2.60
N PHE A 51 11.98 -4.50 3.49
CA PHE A 51 12.33 -5.87 3.13
C PHE A 51 11.15 -6.67 2.56
N ASP A 52 9.99 -6.63 3.20
CA ASP A 52 8.84 -7.44 2.80
C ASP A 52 8.36 -7.09 1.38
N ASP A 53 8.25 -5.79 1.07
CA ASP A 53 7.88 -5.32 -0.28
C ASP A 53 8.94 -5.73 -1.32
N MET A 54 10.22 -5.53 -1.02
CA MET A 54 11.31 -5.89 -1.94
C MET A 54 11.45 -7.39 -2.14
N TYR A 55 11.09 -8.18 -1.12
CA TYR A 55 11.07 -9.63 -1.20
C TYR A 55 9.95 -10.10 -2.11
N GLN A 56 8.73 -9.55 -1.96
CA GLN A 56 7.60 -9.83 -2.85
C GLN A 56 7.91 -9.45 -4.30
N GLU A 57 8.45 -8.25 -4.52
CA GLU A 57 8.87 -7.81 -5.84
C GLU A 57 9.98 -8.70 -6.43
N GLY A 58 10.91 -9.17 -5.60
CA GLY A 58 11.91 -10.15 -6.01
C GLY A 58 11.31 -11.48 -6.47
N LEU A 59 10.27 -11.96 -5.78
CA LEU A 59 9.50 -13.13 -6.20
C LEU A 59 8.74 -12.89 -7.51
N MET A 60 8.19 -11.70 -7.71
CA MET A 60 7.55 -11.32 -8.99
C MET A 60 8.54 -11.30 -10.16
N VAL A 61 9.75 -10.77 -9.95
CA VAL A 61 10.82 -10.79 -10.96
C VAL A 61 11.29 -12.22 -11.23
N LEU A 62 11.36 -13.07 -10.21
CA LEU A 62 11.68 -14.49 -10.35
C LEU A 62 10.66 -15.22 -11.21
N TYR A 63 9.37 -15.04 -10.92
CA TYR A 63 8.28 -15.64 -11.68
C TYR A 63 8.28 -15.19 -13.14
N LYS A 64 8.38 -13.88 -13.39
CA LYS A 64 8.50 -13.33 -14.75
C LYS A 64 9.72 -13.90 -15.48
N SER A 65 10.86 -13.98 -14.79
CA SER A 65 12.08 -14.55 -15.37
C SER A 65 11.91 -16.03 -15.70
N ALA A 66 11.20 -16.82 -14.88
CA ALA A 66 10.93 -18.22 -15.15
C ALA A 66 10.05 -18.40 -16.41
N ILE A 67 8.99 -17.60 -16.54
CA ILE A 67 8.12 -17.65 -17.73
C ILE A 67 8.90 -17.30 -19.00
N THR A 68 9.71 -16.25 -18.98
CA THR A 68 10.41 -15.75 -20.17
C THR A 68 11.76 -16.42 -20.43
N PHE A 69 12.18 -17.34 -19.57
CA PHE A 69 13.48 -17.98 -19.72
C PHE A 69 13.49 -18.90 -20.94
N ASN A 70 14.48 -18.71 -21.80
CA ASN A 70 14.71 -19.57 -22.96
C ASN A 70 16.10 -20.24 -22.83
N PRO A 71 16.16 -21.57 -22.70
CA PRO A 71 17.40 -22.30 -22.51
C PRO A 71 18.31 -22.34 -23.74
N THR A 72 17.84 -21.90 -24.93
CA THR A 72 18.69 -21.81 -26.13
C THR A 72 19.77 -20.73 -26.00
N PHE A 73 19.58 -19.76 -25.11
CA PHE A 73 20.62 -18.80 -24.79
C PHE A 73 21.66 -19.44 -23.86
N ASN A 74 22.95 -19.17 -24.11
CA ASN A 74 24.09 -19.75 -23.36
C ASN A 74 24.25 -19.12 -21.95
N LYS A 75 23.21 -19.20 -21.12
CA LYS A 75 23.19 -18.67 -19.74
C LYS A 75 22.30 -19.52 -18.86
N THR A 76 22.79 -19.88 -17.66
CA THR A 76 21.98 -20.60 -16.68
C THR A 76 20.83 -19.73 -16.19
N PHE A 77 19.71 -20.35 -15.82
CA PHE A 77 18.56 -19.64 -15.27
C PHE A 77 18.94 -18.75 -14.08
N THR A 78 19.73 -19.27 -13.13
CA THR A 78 20.21 -18.51 -11.97
C THR A 78 20.87 -17.20 -12.40
N ARG A 79 21.76 -17.24 -13.40
CA ARG A 79 22.49 -16.06 -13.88
C ARG A 79 21.58 -15.11 -14.66
N TYR A 80 20.60 -15.64 -15.37
CA TYR A 80 19.58 -14.85 -16.06
C TYR A 80 18.70 -14.09 -15.06
N PHE A 81 18.14 -14.78 -14.06
CA PHE A 81 17.34 -14.17 -13.00
C PHE A 81 18.15 -13.17 -12.19
N GLU A 82 19.37 -13.51 -11.77
CA GLU A 82 20.23 -12.61 -11.01
C GLU A 82 20.46 -11.28 -11.75
N MET A 83 20.74 -11.34 -13.06
CA MET A 83 20.91 -10.16 -13.90
C MET A 83 19.63 -9.33 -13.97
N ASN A 84 18.47 -9.95 -14.17
CA ASN A 84 17.19 -9.25 -14.22
C ASN A 84 16.85 -8.59 -12.88
N TYR A 85 17.12 -9.28 -11.77
CA TYR A 85 16.83 -8.78 -10.44
C TYR A 85 17.77 -7.64 -10.03
N GLU A 86 19.07 -7.71 -10.36
CA GLU A 86 19.98 -6.58 -10.12
C GLU A 86 19.56 -5.34 -10.92
N ARG A 87 19.11 -5.49 -12.18
CA ARG A 87 18.57 -4.37 -12.97
C ARG A 87 17.34 -3.76 -12.31
N TYR A 88 16.41 -4.60 -11.88
CA TYR A 88 15.23 -4.16 -11.14
C TYR A 88 15.61 -3.35 -9.89
N LEU A 89 16.52 -3.89 -9.05
CA LEU A 89 16.94 -3.21 -7.81
C LEU A 89 17.63 -1.86 -8.08
N ILE A 90 18.45 -1.76 -9.14
CA ILE A 90 19.05 -0.48 -9.54
C ILE A 90 17.96 0.53 -9.87
N THR A 91 16.99 0.15 -10.71
CA THR A 91 15.86 1.01 -11.09
C THR A 91 15.04 1.43 -9.86
N THR A 92 14.76 0.50 -8.94
CA THR A 92 14.02 0.79 -7.71
C THR A 92 14.74 1.80 -6.82
N VAL A 93 16.06 1.65 -6.61
CA VAL A 93 16.85 2.61 -5.83
C VAL A 93 16.82 3.99 -6.49
N THR A 94 16.93 4.06 -7.82
CA THR A 94 16.79 5.32 -8.56
C THR A 94 15.44 5.97 -8.34
N HIS A 95 14.34 5.21 -8.41
CA HIS A 95 12.99 5.72 -8.17
C HIS A 95 12.79 6.21 -6.74
N PHE A 96 13.32 5.52 -5.72
CA PHE A 96 13.24 5.97 -4.33
C PHE A 96 13.93 7.31 -4.13
N ARG A 97 15.13 7.47 -4.71
CA ARG A 97 15.85 8.76 -4.65
C ARG A 97 15.06 9.88 -5.31
N MET A 98 14.55 9.64 -6.53
CA MET A 98 13.75 10.63 -7.25
C MET A 98 12.47 11.01 -6.50
N ARG A 99 11.77 10.01 -5.93
CA ARG A 99 10.56 10.27 -5.13
C ARG A 99 10.86 11.14 -3.91
N SER A 100 11.94 10.86 -3.21
CA SER A 100 12.38 11.68 -2.06
C SER A 100 12.68 13.12 -2.47
N GLU A 101 13.30 13.32 -3.64
CA GLU A 101 13.60 14.66 -4.17
C GLU A 101 12.34 15.42 -4.56
N VAL A 102 11.42 14.76 -5.29
CA VAL A 102 10.13 15.34 -5.66
C VAL A 102 9.30 15.70 -4.43
N GLU A 103 9.28 14.84 -3.41
CA GLU A 103 8.57 15.08 -2.15
C GLU A 103 9.14 16.28 -1.39
N PHE A 104 10.47 16.43 -1.38
CA PHE A 104 11.13 17.58 -0.76
C PHE A 104 10.77 18.89 -1.47
N LEU A 105 10.86 18.92 -2.81
CA LEU A 105 10.61 20.11 -3.60
C LEU A 105 9.14 20.56 -3.57
N HIS A 106 8.20 19.62 -3.64
CA HIS A 106 6.77 19.91 -3.73
C HIS A 106 6.04 19.72 -2.40
N LYS A 107 6.74 19.77 -1.27
CA LYS A 107 6.16 19.45 0.05
C LYS A 107 4.88 20.25 0.36
N GLN A 108 4.85 21.54 0.03
CA GLN A 108 3.68 22.40 0.25
C GLN A 108 2.52 22.02 -0.68
N ASP A 109 2.79 21.82 -1.97
CA ASP A 109 1.79 21.45 -2.95
C ASP A 109 1.22 20.06 -2.68
N ILE A 110 2.06 19.08 -2.33
CA ILE A 110 1.64 17.75 -1.88
C ILE A 110 0.75 17.88 -0.65
N HIS A 111 1.13 18.67 0.36
CA HIS A 111 0.31 18.84 1.56
C HIS A 111 -1.06 19.48 1.25
N GLN A 112 -1.12 20.43 0.31
CA GLN A 112 -2.37 21.09 -0.09
C GLN A 112 -3.23 20.23 -1.04
N SER A 113 -2.59 19.39 -1.87
CA SER A 113 -3.24 18.54 -2.88
C SER A 113 -3.55 17.13 -2.40
N VAL A 114 -3.07 16.72 -1.20
CA VAL A 114 -3.54 15.53 -0.49
C VAL A 114 -4.97 15.80 -0.01
N HIS A 115 -5.86 15.81 -0.97
CA HIS A 115 -7.26 15.55 -0.81
C HIS A 115 -7.40 14.02 -0.70
N SER A 116 -6.90 13.45 0.40
CA SER A 116 -7.39 12.17 0.90
C SER A 116 -8.84 12.35 1.36
N VAL A 117 -9.70 12.85 0.47
CA VAL A 117 -11.13 12.63 0.58
C VAL A 117 -11.20 11.13 0.39
N ARG A 118 -11.36 10.39 1.49
CA ARG A 118 -11.97 9.06 1.41
C ARG A 118 -13.09 9.24 0.39
N GLU A 119 -13.07 8.51 -0.72
CA GLU A 119 -14.18 8.54 -1.66
C GLU A 119 -15.44 8.52 -0.80
N SER A 120 -16.26 9.57 -0.96
CA SER A 120 -17.49 9.67 -0.20
C SER A 120 -18.24 8.41 -0.56
N SER A 121 -18.28 7.45 0.37
CA SER A 121 -19.09 6.24 0.25
C SER A 121 -20.42 6.65 -0.37
N VAL A 122 -21.02 5.85 -1.26
CA VAL A 122 -22.33 6.20 -1.85
C VAL A 122 -23.35 6.55 -0.76
N TYR A 123 -23.15 6.02 0.45
CA TYR A 123 -23.93 6.29 1.65
C TYR A 123 -23.59 7.60 2.39
N PHE A 124 -22.50 8.29 2.05
CA PHE A 124 -22.04 9.50 2.73
C PHE A 124 -23.06 10.65 2.67
N PRO A 125 -23.71 10.97 1.53
CA PRO A 125 -24.80 11.94 1.50
C PRO A 125 -26.02 11.49 2.32
N LEU A 126 -26.29 10.19 2.40
CA LEU A 126 -27.40 9.63 3.18
C LEU A 126 -27.12 9.78 4.69
N HIS A 127 -25.91 9.41 5.12
CA HIS A 127 -25.47 9.63 6.50
C HIS A 127 -25.55 11.09 6.89
N LEU A 128 -25.11 12.03 6.04
CA LEU A 128 -25.24 13.47 6.33
C LEU A 128 -26.70 13.94 6.50
N LYS A 129 -27.66 13.30 5.81
CA LYS A 129 -29.10 13.57 6.01
C LYS A 129 -29.59 13.01 7.34
N GLU A 130 -29.22 11.77 7.67
CA GLU A 130 -29.58 11.14 8.96
C GLU A 130 -29.02 11.92 10.14
N LEU A 131 -27.77 12.39 10.04
CA LEU A 131 -27.13 13.19 11.08
C LEU A 131 -27.87 14.49 11.37
N LYS A 132 -28.52 15.10 10.37
CA LYS A 132 -29.33 16.31 10.57
C LYS A 132 -30.53 16.07 11.49
N ASN A 133 -31.05 14.84 11.53
CA ASN A 133 -32.17 14.47 12.41
C ASN A 133 -31.71 14.19 13.85
N VAL A 134 -30.42 13.88 14.05
CA VAL A 134 -29.85 13.48 15.34
C VAL A 134 -29.17 14.65 16.07
N LEU A 135 -28.55 15.56 15.32
CA LEU A 135 -27.77 16.67 15.84
C LEU A 135 -28.58 17.96 15.90
N THR A 136 -28.23 18.86 16.81
CA THR A 136 -28.73 20.25 16.76
C THR A 136 -28.06 21.01 15.63
N ASP A 137 -28.66 22.10 15.15
CA ASP A 137 -28.09 22.91 14.05
C ASP A 137 -26.66 23.37 14.32
N THR A 138 -26.35 23.76 15.56
CA THR A 138 -24.99 24.14 15.96
C THR A 138 -24.03 22.95 15.93
N GLU A 139 -24.45 21.80 16.44
CA GLU A 139 -23.64 20.56 16.45
C GLU A 139 -23.38 20.06 15.03
N TYR A 140 -24.40 20.10 14.17
CA TYR A 140 -24.32 19.72 12.77
C TYR A 140 -23.36 20.62 11.98
N ARG A 141 -23.48 21.94 12.12
CA ARG A 141 -22.59 22.92 11.46
C ARG A 141 -21.14 22.77 11.90
N VAL A 142 -20.90 22.65 13.21
CA VAL A 142 -19.55 22.40 13.75
C VAL A 142 -18.98 21.08 13.23
N TYR A 143 -19.78 20.02 13.20
CA TYR A 143 -19.35 18.71 12.70
C TYR A 143 -18.98 18.74 11.22
N ILE A 144 -19.78 19.38 10.36
CA ILE A 144 -19.47 19.52 8.93
C ILE A 144 -18.19 20.32 8.72
N LEU A 145 -18.08 21.50 9.35
CA LEU A 145 -16.91 22.35 9.17
C LEU A 145 -15.63 21.63 9.63
N ARG A 146 -15.69 20.89 10.73
CA ARG A 146 -14.53 20.20 11.28
C ARG A 146 -14.19 18.88 10.60
N GLU A 147 -15.16 17.98 10.45
CA GLU A 147 -14.89 16.58 10.05
C GLU A 147 -15.07 16.34 8.55
N VAL A 148 -15.85 17.18 7.85
CA VAL A 148 -16.05 17.05 6.40
C VAL A 148 -15.17 18.03 5.62
N LYS A 149 -15.12 19.29 6.05
CA LYS A 149 -14.32 20.34 5.38
C LYS A 149 -12.92 20.52 5.97
N ASN A 150 -12.60 19.83 7.06
CA ASN A 150 -11.29 19.88 7.74
C ASN A 150 -10.82 21.30 8.14
N VAL A 151 -11.76 22.16 8.52
CA VAL A 151 -11.49 23.55 8.95
C VAL A 151 -10.93 23.56 10.38
N THR A 152 -10.04 24.51 10.70
CA THR A 152 -9.47 24.67 12.05
C THR A 152 -10.52 25.12 13.07
N VAL A 153 -10.33 24.76 14.34
CA VAL A 153 -11.29 25.12 15.40
C VAL A 153 -11.41 26.64 15.57
N ASP A 154 -10.29 27.37 15.40
CA ASP A 154 -10.26 28.83 15.49
C ASP A 154 -11.04 29.51 14.36
N ALA A 155 -10.92 28.99 13.13
CA ALA A 155 -11.69 29.48 12.00
C ALA A 155 -13.19 29.19 12.19
N ILE A 156 -13.56 28.03 12.75
CA ILE A 156 -14.96 27.68 13.06
C ILE A 156 -15.55 28.61 14.13
N ALA A 157 -14.79 28.89 15.19
CA ALA A 157 -15.20 29.81 16.25
C ALA A 157 -15.50 31.21 15.70
N THR A 158 -14.65 31.67 14.78
CA THR A 158 -14.79 32.96 14.09
C THR A 158 -15.99 32.97 13.14
N GLU A 159 -16.15 31.92 12.31
CA GLU A 159 -17.24 31.81 11.33
C GLU A 159 -18.63 31.73 11.99
N LEU A 160 -18.74 30.97 13.08
CA LEU A 160 -20.00 30.76 13.80
C LEU A 160 -20.24 31.78 14.92
N ALA A 161 -19.31 32.71 15.14
CA ALA A 161 -19.34 33.68 16.24
C ALA A 161 -19.60 33.05 17.62
N ILE A 162 -18.97 31.89 17.88
CA ILE A 162 -19.09 31.16 19.17
C ILE A 162 -17.72 30.98 19.82
N PRO A 163 -17.64 30.92 21.16
CA PRO A 163 -16.37 30.68 21.84
C PRO A 163 -15.73 29.36 21.42
N ILE A 164 -14.39 29.32 21.35
CA ILE A 164 -13.59 28.12 21.02
C ILE A 164 -14.02 26.92 21.87
N LYS A 165 -14.24 27.12 23.17
CA LYS A 165 -14.72 26.07 24.09
C LYS A 165 -16.09 25.51 23.69
N SER A 166 -16.96 26.35 23.14
CA SER A 166 -18.28 25.94 22.63
C SER A 166 -18.15 25.04 21.41
N VAL A 167 -17.18 25.32 20.51
CA VAL A 167 -16.88 24.46 19.35
C VAL A 167 -16.45 23.07 19.80
N TYR A 168 -15.51 22.98 20.76
CA TYR A 168 -15.09 21.69 21.33
C TYR A 168 -16.25 20.92 21.97
N ASN A 169 -17.07 21.60 22.79
CA ASN A 169 -18.21 20.99 23.44
C ASN A 169 -19.27 20.50 22.44
N ALA A 170 -19.56 21.29 21.40
CA ALA A 170 -20.48 20.92 20.34
C ALA A 170 -19.97 19.71 19.55
N LEU A 171 -18.68 19.70 19.18
CA LEU A 171 -18.07 18.57 18.48
C LEU A 171 -18.07 17.30 19.34
N HIS A 172 -17.79 17.42 20.64
CA HIS A 172 -17.82 16.29 21.57
C HIS A 172 -19.23 15.68 21.68
N ARG A 173 -20.26 16.53 21.88
CA ARG A 173 -21.66 16.09 21.93
C ARG A 173 -22.10 15.48 20.60
N ALA A 174 -21.72 16.09 19.47
CA ALA A 174 -22.03 15.57 18.15
C ALA A 174 -21.47 14.15 17.98
N LYS A 175 -20.17 13.94 18.20
CA LYS A 175 -19.53 12.62 18.11
C LYS A 175 -20.17 11.59 19.05
N ALA A 176 -20.56 12.00 20.25
CA ALA A 176 -21.25 11.10 21.20
C ALA A 176 -22.63 10.67 20.71
N LYS A 177 -23.45 11.59 20.18
CA LYS A 177 -24.78 11.29 19.62
C LYS A 177 -24.67 10.39 18.38
N ILE A 178 -23.74 10.69 17.48
CA ILE A 178 -23.47 9.90 16.28
C ILE A 178 -23.11 8.47 16.65
N ARG A 179 -22.16 8.29 17.59
CA ARG A 179 -21.76 6.95 18.05
C ARG A 179 -22.94 6.15 18.59
N ARG A 180 -23.79 6.77 19.41
CA ARG A 180 -24.98 6.10 19.96
C ARG A 180 -25.98 5.70 18.87
N TYR A 181 -26.17 6.54 17.86
CA TYR A 181 -27.12 6.28 16.77
C TYR A 181 -26.70 5.10 15.89
N PHE A 182 -25.40 4.94 15.61
CA PHE A 182 -24.89 3.85 14.76
C PHE A 182 -24.43 2.60 15.53
N GLN A 183 -24.50 2.61 16.86
CA GLN A 183 -24.21 1.44 17.72
C GLN A 183 -25.48 0.72 18.21
N ALA A 184 -26.66 1.27 17.95
CA ALA A 184 -27.96 0.64 18.19
C ALA A 184 -28.41 -0.13 16.94
#